data_AF-A0A954FPF2-F1
#
_entry.id   AF-A0A954FPF2-F1
#
_cell.length_a   1.000
_cell.length_b   1.000
_cell.length_c   1.000
_cell.angle_alpha   90.00
_cell.angle_beta   90.00
_cell.angle_gamma   90.00
#
_symmetry.space_group_name_H-M   'P 1'
#
loop_
_entity.id
_entity.type
_entity.pdbx_description
1 polymer ?
#
loop_
_entity_poly.entity_id
_entity_poly.type
_entity_poly.pdbx_seq_one_letter_code
_entity_poly.pdbx_strand_id
1 'polypeptide(L)'
;MKPRETFFVSLLLVVVVVTAWRILTPRDVAGISADFVDERPAPAFQLIDQNGRPAQLEGYLHRHRIVLVFFNASHGVNGDPLMRRIREFAPAIKRTGVRLIAVSLPLRPEFKSEAENF
;
A
#
# COMPACT_ATOMS: atom_id res chain seq x y z
N MET A 1 35.41 -35.56 4.28
CA MET A 1 34.26 -34.92 4.94
C MET A 1 32.99 -35.47 4.29
N LYS A 2 31.98 -35.84 5.07
CA LYS A 2 30.80 -36.53 4.52
C LYS A 2 29.99 -35.52 3.67
N PRO A 3 29.40 -35.92 2.53
CA PRO A 3 28.70 -35.00 1.61
C PRO A 3 27.54 -34.23 2.26
N ARG A 4 27.02 -34.75 3.38
CA ARG A 4 25.97 -34.12 4.19
C ARG A 4 26.49 -32.92 4.99
N GLU A 5 27.72 -32.99 5.51
CA GLU A 5 28.34 -31.90 6.28
C GLU A 5 28.69 -30.72 5.38
N THR A 6 29.22 -30.98 4.19
CA THR A 6 29.52 -29.95 3.19
C THR A 6 28.26 -29.22 2.72
N PHE A 7 27.13 -29.94 2.62
CA PHE A 7 25.84 -29.34 2.27
C PHE A 7 25.34 -28.37 3.36
N PHE A 8 25.41 -28.77 4.64
CA PHE A 8 25.00 -27.89 5.74
C PHE A 8 25.87 -26.64 5.85
N VAL A 9 27.18 -26.77 5.69
CA VAL A 9 28.10 -25.60 5.71
C VAL A 9 27.80 -24.66 4.54
N SER A 10 27.58 -25.20 3.33
CA SER A 10 27.20 -24.40 2.17
C SER A 10 25.87 -23.69 2.37
N LEU A 11 24.86 -24.36 2.92
CA LEU A 11 23.56 -23.77 3.18
C LEU A 11 23.65 -22.64 4.21
N LEU A 12 24.42 -22.87 5.28
CA LEU A 12 24.65 -21.86 6.32
C LEU A 12 25.37 -20.64 5.76
N LEU A 13 26.36 -20.84 4.89
CA LEU A 13 27.08 -19.75 4.22
C LEU A 13 26.15 -18.91 3.33
N VAL A 14 25.25 -19.55 2.58
CA VAL A 14 24.24 -18.85 1.77
C VAL A 14 23.31 -18.01 2.63
N VAL A 15 22.80 -18.57 3.74
CA VAL A 15 21.93 -17.83 4.67
C VAL A 15 22.65 -16.62 5.25
N VAL A 16 23.90 -16.78 5.70
CA VAL A 16 24.68 -15.67 6.25
C VAL A 16 24.88 -14.57 5.22
N VAL A 17 25.22 -14.92 3.97
CA VAL A 17 25.40 -13.95 2.88
C VAL A 17 24.10 -13.21 2.57
N VAL A 18 22.98 -13.91 2.45
CA VAL A 18 21.67 -13.29 2.18
C VAL A 18 21.24 -12.37 3.33
N THR A 19 21.51 -12.77 4.57
CA THR A 19 21.15 -11.98 5.75
C THR A 19 22.03 -10.73 5.85
N ALA A 20 23.33 -10.85 5.62
CA ALA A 20 24.26 -9.72 5.57
C ALA A 20 23.90 -8.75 4.45
N TRP A 21 23.59 -9.27 3.25
CA TRP A 21 23.10 -8.45 2.14
C TRP A 21 21.80 -7.73 2.47
N ARG A 22 20.89 -8.39 3.18
CA ARG A 22 19.61 -7.81 3.60
C ARG A 22 19.77 -6.68 4.62
N ILE A 23 20.76 -6.77 5.50
CA ILE A 23 21.08 -5.75 6.51
C ILE A 23 21.80 -4.55 5.86
N LEU A 24 22.76 -4.83 4.97
CA LEU A 24 23.57 -3.81 4.28
C LEU A 24 22.83 -3.09 3.15
N THR A 25 21.72 -3.65 2.67
CA THR A 25 20.83 -2.99 1.73
C THR A 25 19.65 -2.41 2.53
N PRO A 26 19.80 -1.23 3.16
CA PRO A 26 18.66 -0.54 3.74
C PRO A 26 17.64 -0.39 2.63
N ARG A 27 16.39 -0.78 2.90
CA ARG A 27 15.31 -0.39 2.00
C ARG A 27 15.35 1.14 1.99
N ASP A 28 15.41 1.74 0.81
CA ASP A 28 15.10 3.17 0.66
C ASP A 28 13.68 3.37 1.20
N VAL A 29 13.58 3.64 2.50
CA VAL A 29 12.44 4.33 3.06
C VAL A 29 12.67 5.72 2.52
N ALA A 30 12.11 5.99 1.33
CA ALA A 30 12.08 7.33 0.79
C ALA A 30 11.64 8.23 1.94
N GLY A 31 12.57 9.04 2.45
CA GLY A 31 12.27 10.01 3.47
C GLY A 31 11.26 10.93 2.84
N ILE A 32 9.98 10.77 3.18
CA ILE A 32 8.94 11.69 2.75
C ILE A 32 9.25 12.96 3.53
N SER A 33 10.00 13.87 2.94
CA SER A 33 10.20 15.21 3.48
C SER A 33 8.82 15.83 3.57
N ALA A 34 8.31 16.04 4.78
CA ALA A 34 7.05 16.72 5.02
C ALA A 34 7.19 18.24 4.79
N ASP A 35 7.94 18.65 3.76
CA ASP A 35 8.29 20.05 3.49
C ASP A 35 7.08 20.87 3.01
N PHE A 36 5.95 20.21 2.71
CA PHE A 36 4.68 20.84 2.37
C PHE A 36 3.56 20.26 3.23
N VAL A 37 3.39 20.82 4.43
CA VAL A 37 2.16 20.65 5.21
C VAL A 37 1.19 21.74 4.77
N ASP A 38 0.19 21.38 3.96
CA ASP A 38 -0.95 22.25 3.69
C ASP A 38 -1.89 22.19 4.91
N GLU A 39 -1.96 23.29 5.67
CA GLU A 39 -2.80 23.41 6.86
C GLU A 39 -4.27 23.74 6.52
N ARG A 40 -4.58 23.97 5.23
CA ARG A 40 -5.95 24.23 4.82
C ARG A 40 -6.81 22.99 5.06
N PRO A 41 -8.10 23.17 5.37
CA PRO A 41 -9.02 22.06 5.50
C PRO A 41 -9.07 21.26 4.20
N ALA A 42 -9.10 19.92 4.32
CA ALA A 42 -9.25 19.04 3.18
C ALA A 42 -10.52 19.40 2.39
N PRO A 43 -10.47 19.49 1.05
CA PRO A 43 -11.64 19.77 0.24
C PRO A 43 -12.73 18.73 0.47
N ALA A 44 -13.96 19.20 0.69
CA ALA A 44 -15.12 18.34 0.77
C ALA A 44 -15.39 17.68 -0.59
N PHE A 45 -15.76 16.40 -0.57
CA PHE A 45 -16.24 15.70 -1.75
C PHE A 45 -17.29 14.65 -1.39
N GLN A 46 -18.15 14.40 -2.36
CA GLN A 46 -19.08 13.28 -2.37
C GLN A 46 -18.85 12.47 -3.64
N LEU A 47 -18.38 11.24 -3.46
CA LEU A 47 -18.07 10.31 -4.54
C LEU A 47 -18.94 9.07 -4.41
N ILE A 48 -18.91 8.24 -5.45
CA ILE A 48 -19.54 6.91 -5.45
C ILE A 48 -18.46 5.86 -5.20
N ASP A 49 -18.71 4.96 -4.25
CA ASP A 49 -17.82 3.83 -3.96
C ASP A 49 -17.97 2.71 -5.01
N GLN A 50 -17.14 1.66 -4.90
CA GLN A 50 -17.18 0.50 -5.80
C GLN A 50 -18.52 -0.25 -5.80
N ASN A 51 -19.33 -0.09 -4.74
CA ASN A 51 -20.63 -0.72 -4.55
C ASN A 51 -21.80 0.19 -4.98
N GLY A 52 -21.53 1.37 -5.57
CA GLY A 52 -22.57 2.32 -5.96
C GLY A 52 -23.13 3.14 -4.80
N ARG A 53 -22.48 3.14 -3.63
CA ARG A 53 -22.91 3.88 -2.44
C ARG A 53 -22.26 5.25 -2.38
N PRO A 54 -22.96 6.29 -1.89
CA PRO A 54 -22.35 7.59 -1.69
C PRO A 54 -21.32 7.52 -0.56
N ALA A 55 -20.10 7.99 -0.83
CA ALA A 55 -19.01 8.16 0.11
C ALA A 55 -18.68 9.65 0.24
N GLN A 56 -18.90 10.21 1.43
CA GLN A 56 -18.61 11.62 1.74
C GLN A 56 -17.37 11.68 2.63
N LEU A 57 -16.38 12.52 2.27
CA LEU A 57 -15.17 12.67 3.09
C LEU A 57 -15.49 13.16 4.49
N GLU A 58 -16.39 14.14 4.59
CA GLU A 58 -16.79 14.82 5.83
C GLU A 58 -17.27 13.85 6.91
N GLY A 59 -17.96 12.77 6.53
CA GLY A 59 -18.43 11.74 7.47
C GLY A 59 -17.31 10.93 8.14
N TYR A 60 -16.10 10.95 7.57
CA TYR A 60 -14.91 10.29 8.13
C TYR A 60 -13.99 11.26 8.88
N LEU A 61 -14.11 12.56 8.60
CA LEU A 61 -13.34 13.59 9.31
C LEU A 61 -13.66 13.53 10.81
N HIS A 62 -12.67 13.89 11.64
CA HIS A 62 -12.73 13.87 13.11
C HIS A 62 -12.86 12.49 13.80
N ARG A 63 -13.16 11.41 13.08
CA ARG A 63 -13.26 10.04 13.65
C ARG A 63 -12.05 9.17 13.38
N HIS A 64 -11.44 9.36 12.21
CA HIS A 64 -10.32 8.56 11.76
C HIS A 64 -9.22 9.46 11.19
N ARG A 65 -7.97 8.99 11.31
CA ARG A 65 -6.89 9.52 10.47
C ARG A 65 -7.09 8.95 9.07
N ILE A 66 -7.11 9.78 8.04
CA ILE A 66 -7.42 9.34 6.68
C ILE A 66 -6.17 9.45 5.81
N VAL A 67 -5.90 8.41 5.03
CA VAL A 67 -4.93 8.45 3.93
C VAL A 67 -5.71 8.38 2.63
N LEU A 68 -5.73 9.49 1.90
CA LEU A 68 -6.26 9.54 0.54
C LEU A 68 -5.17 9.15 -0.45
N VAL A 69 -5.53 8.28 -1.39
CA VAL A 69 -4.61 7.77 -2.39
C VAL A 69 -5.21 7.99 -3.76
N PHE A 70 -4.57 8.84 -4.55
CA PHE A 70 -4.92 9.02 -5.95
C PHE A 70 -4.12 8.03 -6.81
N PHE A 71 -4.81 7.26 -7.64
CA PHE A 71 -4.19 6.23 -8.48
C PHE A 71 -4.77 6.25 -9.90
N ASN A 72 -4.04 5.64 -10.85
CA ASN A 72 -4.47 5.61 -12.24
C ASN A 72 -5.33 4.38 -12.53
N ALA A 73 -6.62 4.60 -12.80
CA ALA A 73 -7.58 3.52 -13.11
C ALA A 73 -7.41 2.89 -14.50
N SER A 74 -6.53 3.42 -15.36
CA SER A 74 -6.38 2.96 -16.75
C SER A 74 -5.92 1.51 -16.87
N HIS A 75 -5.23 1.00 -15.85
CA HIS A 75 -4.71 -0.38 -15.78
C HIS A 75 -5.39 -1.22 -14.70
N GLY A 76 -6.51 -0.76 -14.16
CA GLY A 76 -7.18 -1.39 -13.02
C GLY A 76 -6.47 -1.14 -11.68
N VAL A 77 -7.04 -1.68 -10.61
CA VAL A 77 -6.52 -1.49 -9.24
C VAL A 77 -5.24 -2.30 -9.05
N ASN A 78 -5.16 -3.47 -9.66
CA ASN A 78 -3.99 -4.34 -9.54
C ASN A 78 -2.85 -3.96 -10.48
N GLY A 79 -3.14 -3.20 -11.54
CA GLY A 79 -2.14 -2.72 -12.49
C GLY A 79 -1.29 -1.56 -11.95
N ASP A 80 -1.81 -0.80 -10.99
CA ASP A 80 -1.07 0.32 -10.38
C ASP A 80 -0.06 -0.19 -9.33
N PRO A 81 1.26 0.05 -9.51
CA PRO A 81 2.29 -0.36 -8.55
C PRO A 81 2.07 0.19 -7.13
N LEU A 82 1.47 1.38 -7.02
CA LEU A 82 1.15 2.02 -5.74
C LEU A 82 0.07 1.22 -5.02
N MET A 83 -1.01 0.89 -5.72
CA MET A 83 -2.12 0.11 -5.14
C MET A 83 -1.70 -1.30 -4.73
N ARG A 84 -0.78 -1.92 -5.48
CA ARG A 84 -0.16 -3.21 -5.08
C ARG A 84 0.59 -3.11 -3.76
N ARG A 85 1.45 -2.10 -3.59
CA ARG A 85 2.16 -1.88 -2.32
C ARG A 85 1.19 -1.63 -1.19
N ILE A 86 0.16 -0.81 -1.42
CA ILE A 86 -0.87 -0.55 -0.41
C ILE A 86 -1.57 -1.83 0.00
N ARG A 87 -1.94 -2.71 -0.93
CA ARG A 87 -2.60 -3.98 -0.62
C ARG A 87 -1.75 -4.83 0.34
N GLU A 88 -0.44 -4.87 0.14
CA GLU A 88 0.50 -5.58 1.04
C GLU A 88 0.50 -5.00 2.46
N PHE A 89 0.41 -3.67 2.60
CA PHE A 89 0.46 -2.98 3.90
C PHE A 89 -0.92 -2.64 4.49
N ALA A 90 -2.01 -2.84 3.75
CA ALA A 90 -3.36 -2.47 4.17
C ALA A 90 -3.74 -3.09 5.53
N PRO A 91 -3.41 -4.36 5.84
CA PRO A 91 -3.68 -4.91 7.17
C PRO A 91 -2.93 -4.18 8.29
N ALA A 92 -1.70 -3.72 8.03
CA ALA A 92 -0.92 -2.97 9.00
C ALA A 92 -1.46 -1.55 9.20
N ILE A 93 -1.80 -0.85 8.11
CA ILE A 93 -2.40 0.51 8.14
C ILE A 93 -3.74 0.50 8.87
N LYS A 94 -4.56 -0.54 8.65
CA LYS A 94 -5.86 -0.68 9.33
C LYS A 94 -5.71 -0.85 10.84
N ARG A 95 -4.67 -1.55 11.31
CA ARG A 95 -4.38 -1.73 12.74
C ARG A 95 -3.98 -0.44 13.45
N THR A 96 -3.44 0.54 12.73
CA THR A 96 -3.09 1.85 13.31
C THR A 96 -4.27 2.81 13.41
N GLY A 97 -5.49 2.36 13.11
CA GLY A 97 -6.70 3.20 13.14
C GLY A 97 -6.78 4.21 11.98
N VAL A 98 -5.94 4.04 10.96
CA VAL A 98 -5.92 4.87 9.76
C VAL A 98 -6.89 4.28 8.74
N ARG A 99 -7.75 5.13 8.16
CA ARG A 99 -8.67 4.75 7.11
C ARG A 99 -8.08 5.12 5.76
N LEU A 100 -7.90 4.11 4.92
CA LEU A 100 -7.41 4.26 3.56
C LEU A 100 -8.59 4.49 2.61
N ILE A 101 -8.51 5.53 1.78
CA ILE A 101 -9.49 5.83 0.72
C ILE A 101 -8.73 5.99 -0.59
N ALA A 102 -8.94 5.06 -1.52
CA ALA A 102 -8.38 5.15 -2.86
C ALA A 102 -9.39 5.86 -3.79
N VAL A 103 -8.92 6.87 -4.52
CA VAL A 103 -9.72 7.71 -5.43
C VAL A 103 -9.06 7.68 -6.81
N SER A 104 -9.88 7.48 -7.84
CA SER A 104 -9.42 7.50 -9.22
C SER A 104 -10.51 8.09 -10.11
N LEU A 105 -10.18 8.25 -11.40
CA LEU A 105 -11.21 8.35 -12.44
C LEU A 105 -12.09 7.09 -12.44
N PRO A 106 -13.31 7.16 -13.03
CA PRO A 106 -14.22 6.02 -13.10
C PRO A 106 -13.53 4.78 -13.66
N LEU A 107 -13.62 3.67 -12.92
CA LEU A 107 -13.07 2.40 -13.38
C LEU A 107 -13.86 1.91 -14.59
N ARG A 108 -13.15 1.30 -15.54
CA ARG A 108 -13.81 0.53 -16.60
C ARG A 108 -14.53 -0.68 -15.98
N PRO A 109 -15.66 -1.12 -16.55
CA PRO A 109 -16.43 -2.24 -16.01
C PRO A 109 -15.61 -3.53 -15.80
N GLU A 110 -14.62 -3.77 -16.66
CA GLU A 110 -13.70 -4.92 -16.60
C GLU A 110 -12.87 -4.99 -15.31
N PHE A 111 -12.60 -3.85 -14.66
CA PHE A 111 -11.80 -3.77 -13.43
C PHE A 111 -12.66 -3.64 -12.16
N LYS A 112 -13.99 -3.69 -12.28
CA LYS A 112 -14.89 -3.49 -11.13
C LYS A 112 -14.70 -4.57 -10.06
N SER A 113 -14.55 -5.83 -10.46
CA SER A 113 -14.30 -6.96 -9.56
C SER A 113 -12.98 -6.83 -8.79
N GLU A 114 -11.97 -6.16 -9.36
CA GLU A 114 -10.71 -5.92 -8.66
C GLU A 114 -10.87 -4.95 -7.48
N ALA A 115 -11.73 -3.94 -7.64
CA ALA A 115 -12.03 -2.95 -6.62
C ALA A 115 -12.92 -3.52 -5.49
N GLU A 116 -13.81 -4.45 -5.81
CA GLU A 116 -14.65 -5.15 -4.81
C GLU A 116 -13.83 -6.07 -3.91
N ASN A 117 -12.73 -6.63 -4.43
CA ASN A 117 -11.84 -7.56 -3.72
C ASN A 117 -10.57 -6.88 -3.15
N PHE A 118 -10.59 -5.57 -2.95
CA PHE A 118 -9.46 -4.80 -2.39
C PHE A 118 -9.48 -4.80 -0.85
#